data_AF-A0A3D1EWG1-F1
#
_entry.id   AF-A0A3D1EWG1-F1
#
_cell.length_a   1.000
_cell.length_b   1.000
_cell.length_c   1.000
_cell.angle_alpha   90.00
_cell.angle_beta   90.00
_cell.angle_gamma   90.00
#
_symmetry.space_group_name_H-M   'P 1'
#
loop_
_entity.id
_entity.type
_entity.pdbx_description
1 polymer ?
#
loop_
_entity_poly.entity_id
_entity_poly.type
_entity_poly.pdbx_seq_one_letter_code
_entity_poly.pdbx_strand_id
1 'polypeptide(L)'
;MLLLACVGLGFFGRCANVHAQADSQPRVNVLVLADGDLQIDKTLAKQLKQENIHFVAGKLSDPLNEQMLKSFHMVLIADYTGPSMSYLLKKYVQNYFNIQQNLKLIDRYVREGGSLFFSPIYGDVQGALAYTQMLKPYGVSVLPYQIRDHEHLYVRERGNARPDEYGWTTNISKHPATEGVKQIVFSQTMFRWDDMYSNPVIRLHDKAWQPLVTSMPSAVAARGFDYARWETIEEQSPVIAAVRDVEKGRLGVLSPCHYYTFTKPYDDPKHGWIRESHTGRIDGSFMDKGIEGHPSDGRKLLINMFRWLADTARKQNIGQYDAQQYAALPKPENAPTPDFLLHWDTQKNPNWHKMFVGARSQFSDGTGTIAQYAKAAKDAGIGMLYMTETFEHFDPKQWDTYRQACADASDDTVKVMAGLDIPDPYGNRYLLLNSPIFPQPFMLTADGKAMLKSHYLALTFPNGIVIAHRPSTSPLPEELLKHFQGISVFTYRDG
;
A
#
# COMPACT_ATOMS: atom_id res chain seq x y z
N MET A 1 -24.05 27.80 70.65
CA MET A 1 -23.23 28.90 70.09
C MET A 1 -21.86 28.32 69.80
N LEU A 2 -21.51 28.18 68.50
CA LEU A 2 -20.21 27.79 67.90
C LEU A 2 -19.58 26.42 68.29
N LEU A 3 -19.47 25.44 67.37
CA LEU A 3 -18.45 25.23 66.31
C LEU A 3 -17.16 24.55 66.83
N LEU A 4 -16.90 23.28 66.47
CA LEU A 4 -15.92 22.91 65.43
C LEU A 4 -15.88 21.39 65.17
N ALA A 5 -15.55 21.07 63.93
CA ALA A 5 -15.62 19.77 63.27
C ALA A 5 -14.31 18.97 63.32
N CYS A 6 -14.42 17.65 63.19
CA CYS A 6 -13.39 16.79 62.60
C CYS A 6 -14.05 15.88 61.56
N VAL A 7 -13.69 16.11 60.29
CA VAL A 7 -14.08 15.34 59.10
C VAL A 7 -13.05 14.23 58.88
N GLY A 8 -13.51 12.99 58.79
CA GLY A 8 -12.69 11.84 58.39
C GLY A 8 -12.68 11.66 56.87
N LEU A 9 -11.51 11.88 56.27
CA LEU A 9 -11.07 11.35 54.97
C LEU A 9 -11.08 9.81 55.01
N GLY A 10 -11.22 9.03 53.92
CA GLY A 10 -11.24 9.32 52.50
C GLY A 10 -11.04 8.00 51.73
N PHE A 11 -11.82 7.84 50.66
CA PHE A 11 -11.48 7.18 49.39
C PHE A 11 -10.26 6.23 49.35
N PHE A 12 -10.50 4.92 49.47
CA PHE A 12 -9.67 3.88 48.85
C PHE A 12 -10.55 2.76 48.33
N GLY A 13 -10.85 2.79 47.03
CA GLY A 13 -11.67 1.75 46.41
C GLY A 13 -11.89 1.97 44.93
N ARG A 14 -10.82 2.04 44.13
CA ARG A 14 -10.96 2.01 42.66
C ARG A 14 -9.73 1.61 41.81
N CYS A 15 -8.74 0.91 42.37
CA CYS A 15 -7.60 0.41 41.58
C CYS A 15 -7.54 -1.12 41.39
N ALA A 16 -8.43 -1.92 42.01
CA ALA A 16 -8.33 -3.38 41.96
C ALA A 16 -8.96 -4.06 40.72
N ASN A 17 -9.83 -3.38 39.97
CA ASN A 17 -10.64 -4.05 38.93
C ASN A 17 -10.02 -4.07 37.51
N VAL A 18 -8.95 -3.31 37.25
CA VAL A 18 -8.33 -3.28 35.89
C VAL A 18 -7.39 -4.47 35.67
N HIS A 19 -6.81 -5.04 36.73
CA HIS A 19 -5.91 -6.18 36.60
C HIS A 19 -6.63 -7.53 36.50
N ALA A 20 -7.78 -7.71 37.15
CA ALA A 20 -8.53 -8.97 37.11
C ALA A 20 -9.17 -9.27 35.74
N GLN A 21 -9.38 -8.25 34.89
CA GLN A 21 -10.07 -8.42 33.61
C GLN A 21 -9.14 -8.95 32.49
N ALA A 22 -7.85 -8.61 32.55
CA ALA A 22 -6.83 -9.06 31.59
C ALA A 22 -6.58 -10.58 31.64
N ASP A 23 -6.69 -11.20 32.83
CA ASP A 23 -6.46 -12.64 33.03
C ASP A 23 -7.62 -13.53 32.52
N SER A 24 -8.75 -12.94 32.11
CA SER A 24 -9.92 -13.70 31.62
C SER A 24 -9.95 -13.88 30.09
N GLN A 25 -9.23 -13.06 29.33
CA GLN A 25 -9.30 -13.05 27.88
C GLN A 25 -8.18 -13.92 27.26
N PRO A 26 -8.50 -14.79 26.28
CA PRO A 26 -7.51 -15.68 25.70
C PRO A 26 -6.43 -14.90 24.95
N ARG A 27 -5.17 -15.30 25.15
CA ARG A 27 -4.00 -14.66 24.56
C ARG A 27 -4.06 -14.67 23.03
N VAL A 28 -3.63 -13.57 22.42
CA VAL A 28 -3.40 -13.46 20.97
C VAL A 28 -1.94 -13.10 20.74
N ASN A 29 -1.25 -13.88 19.92
CA ASN A 29 0.13 -13.62 19.53
C ASN A 29 0.15 -13.24 18.05
N VAL A 30 0.68 -12.06 17.73
CA VAL A 30 0.69 -11.47 16.39
C VAL A 30 2.12 -11.24 15.93
N LEU A 31 2.48 -11.81 14.78
CA LEU A 31 3.73 -11.48 14.09
C LEU A 31 3.48 -10.26 13.20
N VAL A 32 4.08 -9.13 13.54
CA VAL A 32 4.02 -7.91 12.72
C VAL A 32 5.18 -7.93 11.73
N LEU A 33 4.86 -8.00 10.44
CA LEU A 33 5.83 -7.95 9.35
C LEU A 33 5.69 -6.63 8.58
N ALA A 34 6.81 -5.96 8.37
CA ALA A 34 6.92 -4.74 7.58
C ALA A 34 8.11 -4.81 6.64
N ASP A 35 8.08 -4.05 5.55
CA ASP A 35 9.22 -3.93 4.63
C ASP A 35 10.35 -3.10 5.26
N GLY A 36 9.99 -2.06 6.03
CA GLY A 36 10.92 -1.20 6.76
C GLY A 36 11.08 -1.52 8.25
N ASP A 37 11.76 -0.62 8.97
CA ASP A 37 11.87 -0.66 10.43
C ASP A 37 10.60 -0.11 11.09
N LEU A 38 9.43 -0.67 10.75
CA LEU A 38 8.16 -0.27 11.37
C LEU A 38 8.22 -0.48 12.88
N GLN A 39 7.96 0.58 13.64
CA GLN A 39 7.89 0.53 15.09
C GLN A 39 6.45 0.71 15.53
N ILE A 40 5.93 -0.27 16.26
CA ILE A 40 4.64 -0.18 16.91
C ILE A 40 4.71 0.90 17.99
N ASP A 41 3.70 1.76 18.04
CA ASP A 41 3.61 2.80 19.07
C ASP A 41 3.64 2.18 20.47
N LYS A 42 4.38 2.82 21.37
CA LYS A 42 4.59 2.31 22.74
C LYS A 42 3.31 2.34 23.57
N THR A 43 2.46 3.35 23.36
CA THR A 43 1.17 3.46 24.06
C THR A 43 0.23 2.37 23.59
N LEU A 44 0.12 2.18 22.27
CA LEU A 44 -0.64 1.09 21.68
C LEU A 44 -0.16 -0.28 22.17
N ALA A 45 1.15 -0.56 22.10
CA ALA A 45 1.71 -1.84 22.53
C ALA A 45 1.39 -2.13 24.00
N LYS A 46 1.46 -1.12 24.87
CA LYS A 46 1.08 -1.24 26.29
C LYS A 46 -0.41 -1.57 26.45
N GLN A 47 -1.28 -0.87 25.72
CA GLN A 47 -2.74 -1.10 25.79
C GLN A 47 -3.14 -2.47 25.22
N LEU A 48 -2.58 -2.88 24.08
CA LEU A 48 -2.83 -4.21 23.51
C LEU A 48 -2.34 -5.33 24.44
N LYS A 49 -1.21 -5.14 25.12
CA LYS A 49 -0.72 -6.09 26.13
C LYS A 49 -1.70 -6.23 27.30
N GLN A 50 -2.35 -5.14 27.73
CA GLN A 50 -3.41 -5.18 28.76
C GLN A 50 -4.65 -5.96 28.29
N GLU A 51 -4.86 -6.05 26.99
CA GLU A 51 -5.92 -6.83 26.33
C GLU A 51 -5.51 -8.28 26.00
N ASN A 52 -4.34 -8.70 26.50
CA ASN A 52 -3.68 -9.98 26.24
C ASN A 52 -3.34 -10.23 24.75
N ILE A 53 -3.06 -9.15 24.01
CA ILE A 53 -2.60 -9.17 22.61
C ILE A 53 -1.12 -8.78 22.58
N HIS A 54 -0.28 -9.70 22.11
CA HIS A 54 1.18 -9.56 22.14
C HIS A 54 1.71 -9.48 20.71
N PHE A 55 2.39 -8.38 20.43
CA PHE A 55 3.03 -8.15 19.14
C PHE A 55 4.51 -8.53 19.20
N VAL A 56 4.96 -9.21 18.15
CA VAL A 56 6.37 -9.46 17.89
C VAL A 56 6.67 -8.92 16.51
N ALA A 57 7.59 -7.96 16.42
CA ALA A 57 7.95 -7.34 15.16
C ALA A 57 9.07 -8.12 14.46
N GLY A 58 8.97 -8.19 13.13
CA GLY A 58 10.00 -8.72 12.24
C GLY A 58 9.92 -8.03 10.88
N LYS A 59 10.87 -8.33 9.99
CA LYS A 59 10.86 -7.80 8.62
C LYS A 59 10.25 -8.81 7.68
N LEU A 60 9.41 -8.34 6.75
CA LEU A 60 8.86 -9.17 5.69
C LEU A 60 9.95 -9.72 4.75
N SER A 61 11.12 -9.09 4.72
CA SER A 61 12.30 -9.51 3.95
C SER A 61 13.25 -10.45 4.69
N ASP A 62 13.07 -10.66 5.99
CA ASP A 62 13.84 -11.67 6.73
C ASP A 62 13.30 -13.06 6.36
N PRO A 63 14.16 -14.06 6.08
CA PRO A 63 13.70 -15.41 5.77
C PRO A 63 12.78 -15.98 6.85
N LEU A 64 11.63 -16.54 6.45
CA LEU A 64 10.69 -17.22 7.33
C LEU A 64 10.64 -18.71 7.03
N ASN A 65 10.18 -19.48 8.02
CA ASN A 65 9.77 -20.87 7.84
C ASN A 65 8.41 -21.12 8.49
N GLU A 66 7.83 -22.29 8.23
CA GLU A 66 6.51 -22.67 8.70
C GLU A 66 6.42 -22.74 10.24
N GLN A 67 7.48 -23.18 10.93
CA GLN A 67 7.51 -23.29 12.39
C GLN A 67 7.46 -21.90 13.05
N MET A 68 8.19 -20.94 12.49
CA MET A 68 8.15 -19.54 12.94
C MET A 68 6.74 -18.97 12.80
N LEU A 69 6.09 -19.15 11.64
CA LEU A 69 4.72 -18.69 11.41
C LEU A 69 3.72 -19.35 12.37
N LYS A 70 3.83 -20.67 12.59
CA LYS A 70 2.94 -21.43 13.48
C LYS A 70 3.08 -21.07 14.96
N SER A 71 4.13 -20.35 15.34
CA SER A 71 4.25 -19.77 16.68
C SER A 71 3.20 -18.68 16.94
N PHE A 72 2.65 -18.06 15.90
CA PHE A 72 1.72 -16.92 16.01
C PHE A 72 0.31 -17.31 15.58
N HIS A 73 -0.69 -16.69 16.21
CA HIS A 73 -2.10 -16.88 15.83
C HIS A 73 -2.43 -16.18 14.52
N MET A 74 -1.72 -15.09 14.24
CA MET A 74 -1.89 -14.31 13.02
C MET A 74 -0.63 -13.55 12.64
N VAL A 75 -0.56 -13.19 11.36
CA VAL A 75 0.42 -12.27 10.78
C VAL A 75 -0.27 -10.95 10.49
N LEU A 76 0.38 -9.83 10.82
CA LEU A 76 -0.03 -8.47 10.48
C LEU A 76 0.96 -7.91 9.46
N ILE A 77 0.47 -7.47 8.29
CA ILE A 77 1.26 -6.69 7.32
C ILE A 77 0.73 -5.25 7.32
N ALA A 78 1.51 -4.31 7.86
CA ALA A 78 1.10 -2.91 8.08
C ALA A 78 1.90 -1.86 7.30
N ASP A 79 2.96 -2.28 6.61
CA ASP A 79 3.88 -1.41 5.86
C ASP A 79 4.53 -2.25 4.75
N TYR A 80 3.88 -2.25 3.59
CA TYR A 80 4.33 -2.95 2.40
C TYR A 80 4.17 -2.01 1.20
N THR A 81 5.29 -1.62 0.61
CA THR A 81 5.34 -0.71 -0.55
C THR A 81 5.58 -1.47 -1.87
N GLY A 82 5.50 -2.81 -1.80
CA GLY A 82 5.92 -3.68 -2.88
C GLY A 82 7.43 -3.86 -2.93
N PRO A 83 7.90 -4.91 -3.61
CA PRO A 83 9.32 -5.18 -3.65
C PRO A 83 9.95 -4.20 -4.66
N SER A 84 10.70 -3.21 -4.16
CA SER A 84 11.43 -2.26 -4.99
C SER A 84 12.86 -2.73 -5.22
N MET A 85 13.21 -3.00 -6.47
CA MET A 85 14.60 -3.26 -6.90
C MET A 85 15.35 -1.95 -7.15
N SER A 86 15.22 -0.97 -6.24
CA SER A 86 15.59 0.42 -6.56
C SER A 86 17.10 0.64 -6.71
N TYR A 87 17.95 -0.30 -6.30
CA TYR A 87 19.39 -0.28 -6.56
C TYR A 87 19.89 -1.73 -6.64
N LEU A 88 20.75 -2.07 -7.60
CA LEU A 88 21.37 -3.41 -7.76
C LEU A 88 22.33 -3.80 -6.62
N LEU A 89 22.10 -3.33 -5.38
CA LEU A 89 22.77 -3.87 -4.22
C LEU A 89 22.22 -5.26 -3.95
N LYS A 90 23.13 -6.23 -3.81
CA LYS A 90 22.85 -7.64 -3.49
C LYS A 90 21.75 -7.83 -2.44
N LYS A 91 21.73 -6.98 -1.41
CA LYS A 91 20.73 -7.02 -0.32
C LYS A 91 19.30 -6.77 -0.82
N TYR A 92 19.07 -5.78 -1.68
CA TYR A 92 17.72 -5.48 -2.18
C TYR A 92 17.18 -6.60 -3.06
N VAL A 93 18.05 -7.19 -3.90
CA VAL A 93 17.71 -8.37 -4.69
C VAL A 93 17.34 -9.54 -3.78
N GLN A 94 18.17 -9.87 -2.79
CA GLN A 94 17.86 -10.96 -1.86
C GLN A 94 16.55 -10.72 -1.08
N ASN A 95 16.33 -9.48 -0.62
CA ASN A 95 15.09 -9.09 0.05
C ASN A 95 13.87 -9.29 -0.85
N TYR A 96 13.96 -8.94 -2.14
CA TYR A 96 12.90 -9.17 -3.12
C TYR A 96 12.49 -10.66 -3.14
N PHE A 97 13.45 -11.57 -3.30
CA PHE A 97 13.16 -13.01 -3.37
C PHE A 97 12.65 -13.56 -2.04
N ASN A 98 13.20 -13.09 -0.91
CA ASN A 98 12.70 -13.47 0.42
C ASN A 98 11.25 -13.05 0.62
N ILE A 99 10.87 -11.82 0.25
CA ILE A 99 9.48 -11.34 0.35
C ILE A 99 8.55 -12.23 -0.49
N GLN A 100 8.92 -12.56 -1.73
CA GLN A 100 8.11 -13.41 -2.59
C GLN A 100 7.91 -14.82 -2.00
N GLN A 101 8.97 -15.41 -1.44
CA GLN A 101 8.88 -16.71 -0.76
C GLN A 101 8.03 -16.62 0.51
N ASN A 102 8.22 -15.57 1.32
CA ASN A 102 7.50 -15.37 2.57
C ASN A 102 6.00 -15.18 2.32
N LEU A 103 5.59 -14.44 1.29
CA LEU A 103 4.18 -14.29 0.93
C LEU A 103 3.52 -15.63 0.55
N LYS A 104 4.24 -16.53 -0.15
CA LYS A 104 3.76 -17.89 -0.43
C LYS A 104 3.63 -18.73 0.84
N LEU A 105 4.59 -18.62 1.76
CA LEU A 105 4.53 -19.29 3.07
C LEU A 105 3.37 -18.78 3.92
N ILE A 106 3.09 -17.48 3.89
CA ILE A 106 1.97 -16.86 4.59
C ILE A 106 0.64 -17.32 4.02
N ASP A 107 0.46 -17.39 2.69
CA ASP A 107 -0.76 -17.94 2.07
C ASP A 107 -1.01 -19.38 2.53
N ARG A 108 0.02 -20.23 2.51
CA ARG A 108 -0.08 -21.60 3.02
C ARG A 108 -0.43 -21.64 4.52
N TYR A 109 0.24 -20.83 5.33
CA TYR A 109 -0.04 -20.72 6.76
C TYR A 109 -1.49 -20.33 7.04
N VAL A 110 -2.07 -19.39 6.27
CA VAL A 110 -3.48 -19.01 6.38
C VAL A 110 -4.37 -20.20 6.05
N ARG A 111 -4.16 -20.86 4.91
CA ARG A 111 -4.95 -22.03 4.50
C ARG A 111 -4.92 -23.16 5.53
N GLU A 112 -3.81 -23.33 6.23
CA GLU A 112 -3.63 -24.35 7.26
C GLU A 112 -4.28 -23.99 8.62
N GLY A 113 -4.75 -22.76 8.81
CA GLY A 113 -5.45 -22.33 10.03
C GLY A 113 -4.95 -21.04 10.66
N GLY A 114 -3.82 -20.52 10.19
CA GLY A 114 -3.35 -19.20 10.57
C GLY A 114 -4.26 -18.09 10.07
N SER A 115 -4.00 -16.86 10.50
CA SER A 115 -4.74 -15.69 10.00
C SER A 115 -3.81 -14.59 9.49
N LEU A 116 -4.30 -13.81 8.53
CA LEU A 116 -3.60 -12.65 8.00
C LEU A 116 -4.47 -11.41 8.16
N PHE A 117 -3.89 -10.36 8.75
CA PHE A 117 -4.46 -9.02 8.76
C PHE A 117 -3.57 -8.11 7.94
N PHE A 118 -4.15 -7.28 7.08
CA PHE A 118 -3.41 -6.26 6.36
C PHE A 118 -4.03 -4.88 6.50
N SER A 119 -3.14 -3.89 6.61
CA SER A 119 -3.45 -2.47 6.69
C SER A 119 -2.50 -1.75 5.72
N PRO A 120 -3.01 -1.02 4.73
CA PRO A 120 -2.16 -0.35 3.78
C PRO A 120 -1.33 0.75 4.44
N ILE A 121 -0.13 0.97 3.90
CA ILE A 121 0.79 1.97 4.42
C ILE A 121 0.28 3.39 4.12
N TYR A 122 -0.11 3.63 2.88
CA TYR A 122 -0.80 4.79 2.35
C TYR A 122 -1.33 4.43 0.96
N GLY A 123 -2.27 5.21 0.45
CA GLY A 123 -2.95 4.94 -0.81
C GLY A 123 -2.25 5.44 -2.07
N ASP A 124 -0.92 5.54 -2.10
CA ASP A 124 -0.26 5.93 -3.35
C ASP A 124 -0.41 4.85 -4.43
N VAL A 125 -0.17 5.21 -5.70
CA VAL A 125 -0.35 4.29 -6.82
C VAL A 125 0.55 3.06 -6.68
N GLN A 126 1.79 3.22 -6.23
CA GLN A 126 2.71 2.10 -6.06
C GLN A 126 2.25 1.13 -4.98
N GLY A 127 1.96 1.64 -3.78
CA GLY A 127 1.48 0.84 -2.66
C GLY A 127 0.17 0.15 -2.99
N ALA A 128 -0.80 0.87 -3.57
CA ALA A 128 -2.08 0.31 -3.98
C ALA A 128 -1.92 -0.87 -4.97
N LEU A 129 -1.04 -0.73 -5.96
CA LEU A 129 -0.71 -1.82 -6.90
C LEU A 129 -0.03 -3.00 -6.21
N ALA A 130 0.92 -2.73 -5.31
CA ALA A 130 1.63 -3.78 -4.56
C ALA A 130 0.68 -4.59 -3.67
N TYR A 131 -0.19 -3.92 -2.91
CA TYR A 131 -1.22 -4.58 -2.12
C TYR A 131 -2.21 -5.34 -3.01
N THR A 132 -2.67 -4.74 -4.11
CA THR A 132 -3.56 -5.42 -5.06
C THR A 132 -2.94 -6.70 -5.61
N GLN A 133 -1.66 -6.67 -5.96
CA GLN A 133 -0.96 -7.87 -6.44
C GLN A 133 -0.84 -8.94 -5.35
N MET A 134 -0.50 -8.55 -4.12
CA MET A 134 -0.41 -9.46 -2.98
C MET A 134 -1.76 -10.11 -2.64
N LEU A 135 -2.85 -9.36 -2.78
CA LEU A 135 -4.18 -9.76 -2.33
C LEU A 135 -5.08 -10.29 -3.46
N LYS A 136 -4.59 -10.27 -4.70
CA LYS A 136 -5.27 -10.84 -5.88
C LYS A 136 -5.79 -12.27 -5.63
N PRO A 137 -5.03 -13.20 -4.99
CA PRO A 137 -5.53 -14.54 -4.71
C PRO A 137 -6.77 -14.59 -3.80
N TYR A 138 -7.01 -13.52 -3.04
CA TYR A 138 -8.13 -13.39 -2.11
C TYR A 138 -9.26 -12.50 -2.64
N GLY A 139 -9.17 -12.01 -3.88
CA GLY A 139 -10.21 -11.20 -4.51
C GLY A 139 -10.34 -9.80 -3.89
N VAL A 140 -9.24 -9.16 -3.50
CA VAL A 140 -9.21 -7.78 -2.99
C VAL A 140 -8.30 -6.91 -3.85
N SER A 141 -8.71 -5.67 -4.09
CA SER A 141 -7.85 -4.62 -4.62
C SER A 141 -7.82 -3.42 -3.67
N VAL A 142 -6.66 -2.80 -3.56
CA VAL A 142 -6.50 -1.49 -2.95
C VAL A 142 -6.41 -0.48 -4.09
N LEU A 143 -7.30 0.51 -4.09
CA LEU A 143 -7.31 1.56 -5.08
C LEU A 143 -6.55 2.77 -4.53
N PRO A 144 -5.77 3.46 -5.37
CA PRO A 144 -5.09 4.67 -4.97
C PRO A 144 -6.08 5.84 -4.99
N TYR A 145 -7.12 5.77 -4.15
CA TYR A 145 -8.16 6.80 -3.97
C TYR A 145 -8.44 6.96 -2.49
N GLN A 146 -8.88 8.14 -2.09
CA GLN A 146 -9.27 8.47 -0.72
C GLN A 146 -10.77 8.26 -0.53
N ILE A 147 -11.17 7.71 0.62
CA ILE A 147 -12.58 7.78 1.05
C ILE A 147 -12.89 9.22 1.45
N ARG A 148 -13.87 9.84 0.81
CA ARG A 148 -14.37 11.19 1.12
C ARG A 148 -15.86 11.20 1.37
N ASP A 149 -16.28 12.01 2.33
CA ASP A 149 -17.68 12.22 2.68
C ASP A 149 -17.84 13.66 3.13
N HIS A 150 -18.54 14.47 2.35
CA HIS A 150 -18.76 15.89 2.64
C HIS A 150 -19.95 16.14 3.57
N GLU A 151 -20.87 15.17 3.69
CA GLU A 151 -22.06 15.29 4.54
C GLU A 151 -21.77 14.86 5.98
N HIS A 152 -20.89 13.88 6.15
CA HIS A 152 -20.45 13.35 7.44
C HIS A 152 -19.00 13.76 7.74
N LEU A 153 -18.71 15.03 7.51
CA LEU A 153 -17.40 15.64 7.66
C LEU A 153 -17.30 16.46 8.94
N TYR A 154 -16.18 16.34 9.63
CA TYR A 154 -15.72 17.34 10.57
C TYR A 154 -14.44 17.99 10.04
N VAL A 155 -14.42 19.32 10.06
CA VAL A 155 -13.30 20.14 9.61
C VAL A 155 -12.77 20.91 10.80
N ARG A 156 -11.48 20.74 11.12
CA ARG A 156 -10.79 21.57 12.09
C ARG A 156 -9.94 22.60 11.37
N GLU A 157 -10.36 23.86 11.43
CA GLU A 157 -9.60 24.97 10.89
C GLU A 157 -8.27 25.17 11.63
N ARG A 158 -7.21 25.51 10.86
CA ARG A 158 -5.85 25.75 11.39
C ARG A 158 -5.31 27.12 11.01
N GLY A 159 -6.19 28.11 10.88
CA GLY A 159 -5.82 29.45 10.43
C GLY A 159 -5.24 29.41 9.02
N ASN A 160 -3.97 29.79 8.85
CA ASN A 160 -3.28 29.78 7.55
C ASN A 160 -2.75 28.39 7.14
N ALA A 161 -2.81 27.40 8.03
CA ALA A 161 -2.47 26.02 7.70
C ALA A 161 -3.70 25.27 7.18
N ARG A 162 -3.46 24.16 6.48
CA ARG A 162 -4.54 23.33 5.94
C ARG A 162 -5.43 22.79 7.06
N PRO A 163 -6.75 22.70 6.84
CA PRO A 163 -7.64 22.12 7.82
C PRO A 163 -7.37 20.62 7.98
N ASP A 164 -7.74 20.09 9.14
CA ASP A 164 -7.84 18.65 9.33
C ASP A 164 -9.24 18.19 8.94
N GLU A 165 -9.33 17.21 8.04
CA GLU A 165 -10.59 16.65 7.57
C GLU A 165 -10.77 15.22 8.08
N TYR A 166 -11.94 14.93 8.66
CA TYR A 166 -12.29 13.60 9.15
C TYR A 166 -13.73 13.23 8.80
N GLY A 167 -13.89 12.02 8.27
CA GLY A 167 -15.18 11.38 8.14
C GLY A 167 -15.52 10.58 9.38
N TRP A 168 -16.80 10.29 9.56
CA TRP A 168 -17.27 9.32 10.54
C TRP A 168 -18.35 8.44 9.93
N THR A 169 -18.52 7.25 10.49
CA THR A 169 -19.55 6.30 10.07
C THR A 169 -20.11 5.53 11.26
N THR A 170 -21.40 5.28 11.21
CA THR A 170 -22.14 4.34 12.07
C THR A 170 -22.63 3.12 11.29
N ASN A 171 -22.25 3.02 10.01
CA ASN A 171 -22.63 1.92 9.11
C ASN A 171 -21.77 0.68 9.41
N ILE A 172 -22.18 -0.05 10.45
CA ILE A 172 -21.45 -1.16 11.04
C ILE A 172 -22.34 -2.41 11.01
N SER A 173 -21.87 -3.45 10.32
CA SER A 173 -22.54 -4.74 10.25
C SER A 173 -22.42 -5.50 11.55
N LYS A 174 -23.46 -6.23 11.95
CA LYS A 174 -23.43 -7.11 13.13
C LYS A 174 -22.49 -8.30 12.89
N HIS A 175 -21.43 -8.41 13.68
CA HIS A 175 -20.45 -9.49 13.61
C HIS A 175 -19.68 -9.57 14.94
N PRO A 176 -19.09 -10.72 15.36
CA PRO A 176 -18.26 -10.77 16.56
C PRO A 176 -17.11 -9.74 16.55
N ALA A 177 -16.52 -9.51 15.37
CA ALA A 177 -15.46 -8.51 15.21
C ALA A 177 -15.93 -7.05 15.36
N THR A 178 -17.24 -6.77 15.37
CA THR A 178 -17.82 -5.43 15.53
C THR A 178 -18.64 -5.28 16.81
N GLU A 179 -18.56 -6.26 17.73
CA GLU A 179 -19.33 -6.23 18.96
C GLU A 179 -19.03 -4.97 19.80
N GLY A 180 -20.08 -4.19 20.09
CA GLY A 180 -19.97 -2.97 20.87
C GLY A 180 -19.28 -1.80 20.16
N VAL A 181 -18.95 -1.93 18.88
CA VAL A 181 -18.49 -0.83 18.01
C VAL A 181 -19.72 -0.05 17.54
N LYS A 182 -19.77 1.25 17.81
CA LYS A 182 -20.92 2.10 17.49
C LYS A 182 -20.60 3.15 16.44
N GLN A 183 -19.37 3.62 16.41
CA GLN A 183 -18.93 4.65 15.47
C GLN A 183 -17.44 4.52 15.18
N ILE A 184 -17.06 4.79 13.94
CA ILE A 184 -15.66 4.88 13.51
C ILE A 184 -15.42 6.26 12.91
N VAL A 185 -14.35 6.91 13.35
CA VAL A 185 -13.82 8.13 12.76
C VAL A 185 -12.59 7.78 11.93
N PHE A 186 -12.45 8.38 10.74
CA PHE A 186 -11.31 8.15 9.86
C PHE A 186 -10.89 9.46 9.19
N SER A 187 -9.60 9.62 8.90
CA SER A 187 -9.11 10.85 8.25
C SER A 187 -9.48 10.92 6.77
N GLN A 188 -9.78 12.11 6.28
CA GLN A 188 -9.94 12.38 4.85
C GLN A 188 -8.71 13.11 4.26
N THR A 189 -7.64 13.22 5.04
CA THR A 189 -6.45 13.97 4.64
C THR A 189 -5.69 13.28 3.53
N MET A 190 -5.29 14.05 2.51
CA MET A 190 -4.24 13.66 1.59
C MET A 190 -2.88 14.01 2.19
N PHE A 191 -2.04 13.00 2.42
CA PHE A 191 -0.74 13.17 3.06
C PHE A 191 0.22 14.00 2.22
N ARG A 192 0.25 13.79 0.92
CA ARG A 192 1.20 14.45 0.02
C ARG A 192 0.56 14.74 -1.32
N TRP A 193 1.07 15.75 -2.03
CA TRP A 193 0.53 16.28 -3.29
C TRP A 193 0.48 15.27 -4.44
N ASP A 194 1.16 14.14 -4.32
CA ASP A 194 1.26 13.07 -5.31
C ASP A 194 0.45 11.83 -4.90
N ASP A 195 -0.81 12.04 -4.52
CA ASP A 195 -1.80 10.98 -4.35
C ASP A 195 -1.52 10.00 -3.21
N MET A 196 -0.87 10.47 -2.14
CA MET A 196 -0.64 9.65 -0.94
C MET A 196 -1.80 9.81 0.04
N TYR A 197 -2.68 8.81 0.10
CA TYR A 197 -3.94 8.88 0.85
C TYR A 197 -3.89 8.23 2.23
N SER A 198 -4.64 8.79 3.18
CA SER A 198 -4.72 8.31 4.57
C SER A 198 -5.65 7.11 4.73
N ASN A 199 -6.68 7.00 3.90
CA ASN A 199 -7.66 5.91 3.92
C ASN A 199 -7.91 5.46 2.48
N PRO A 200 -7.02 4.60 1.92
CA PRO A 200 -7.21 4.07 0.59
C PRO A 200 -8.48 3.22 0.48
N VAL A 201 -9.13 3.29 -0.69
CA VAL A 201 -10.34 2.52 -0.96
C VAL A 201 -10.00 1.04 -1.14
N ILE A 202 -10.69 0.19 -0.38
CA ILE A 202 -10.62 -1.27 -0.54
C ILE A 202 -11.80 -1.72 -1.39
N ARG A 203 -11.52 -2.40 -2.51
CA ARG A 203 -12.54 -3.04 -3.34
C ARG A 203 -12.52 -4.55 -3.15
N LEU A 204 -13.67 -5.10 -2.82
CA LEU A 204 -13.88 -6.54 -2.63
C LEU A 204 -14.53 -7.12 -3.88
N HIS A 205 -13.86 -8.04 -4.57
CA HIS A 205 -14.34 -8.65 -5.82
C HIS A 205 -15.03 -10.00 -5.59
N ASP A 206 -14.85 -10.57 -4.41
CA ASP A 206 -15.38 -11.89 -4.05
C ASP A 206 -16.44 -11.74 -2.94
N LYS A 207 -17.62 -12.33 -3.17
CA LYS A 207 -18.75 -12.34 -2.23
C LYS A 207 -18.47 -13.09 -0.93
N ALA A 208 -17.40 -13.87 -0.87
CA ALA A 208 -16.93 -14.50 0.36
C ALA A 208 -16.40 -13.48 1.40
N TRP A 209 -16.13 -12.24 1.00
CA TRP A 209 -15.84 -11.17 1.95
C TRP A 209 -17.11 -10.63 2.60
N GLN A 210 -17.03 -10.41 3.90
CA GLN A 210 -18.04 -9.72 4.68
C GLN A 210 -17.53 -8.31 5.04
N PRO A 211 -18.12 -7.24 4.46
CA PRO A 211 -17.90 -5.88 4.93
C PRO A 211 -18.38 -5.73 6.37
N LEU A 212 -17.49 -5.27 7.25
CA LEU A 212 -17.79 -5.03 8.66
C LEU A 212 -18.14 -3.57 8.93
N VAL A 213 -17.34 -2.68 8.34
CA VAL A 213 -17.52 -1.24 8.43
C VAL A 213 -17.39 -0.67 7.03
N THR A 214 -18.41 0.04 6.59
CA THR A 214 -18.40 0.85 5.37
C THR A 214 -18.59 2.30 5.76
N SER A 215 -18.19 3.22 4.88
CA SER A 215 -18.55 4.63 5.07
C SER A 215 -20.07 4.84 4.98
N MET A 216 -20.52 6.06 5.27
CA MET A 216 -21.94 6.43 5.13
C MET A 216 -22.36 6.42 3.64
N PRO A 217 -23.67 6.32 3.32
CA PRO A 217 -24.16 6.22 1.94
C PRO A 217 -23.72 7.34 0.99
N SER A 218 -23.52 8.56 1.49
CA SER A 218 -23.07 9.71 0.70
C SER A 218 -21.56 9.79 0.50
N ALA A 219 -20.80 8.92 1.17
CA ALA A 219 -19.36 8.83 0.96
C ALA A 219 -19.03 8.20 -0.40
N VAL A 220 -17.95 8.71 -0.99
CA VAL A 220 -17.44 8.30 -2.30
C VAL A 220 -15.95 8.01 -2.24
N ALA A 221 -15.46 7.21 -3.18
CA ALA A 221 -14.05 7.23 -3.53
C ALA A 221 -13.72 8.53 -4.29
N ALA A 222 -12.60 9.17 -3.97
CA ALA A 222 -12.13 10.34 -4.68
C ALA A 222 -10.63 10.30 -4.92
N ARG A 223 -10.21 10.79 -6.08
CA ARG A 223 -8.81 10.99 -6.44
C ARG A 223 -8.45 12.46 -6.24
N GLY A 224 -7.36 12.73 -5.54
CA GLY A 224 -6.77 14.06 -5.48
C GLY A 224 -6.00 14.36 -6.77
N PHE A 225 -5.93 15.62 -7.18
CA PHE A 225 -4.95 16.08 -8.17
C PHE A 225 -3.86 16.96 -7.55
N ASP A 226 -4.26 17.61 -6.46
CA ASP A 226 -3.46 18.37 -5.53
C ASP A 226 -4.25 18.42 -4.22
N TYR A 227 -3.80 19.25 -3.27
CA TYR A 227 -4.42 19.33 -1.96
C TYR A 227 -5.84 19.90 -1.93
N ALA A 228 -6.31 20.54 -3.00
CA ALA A 228 -7.59 21.22 -3.05
C ALA A 228 -8.56 20.61 -4.07
N ARG A 229 -8.05 20.04 -5.16
CA ARG A 229 -8.87 19.52 -6.26
C ARG A 229 -9.02 18.01 -6.16
N TRP A 230 -10.27 17.57 -6.22
CA TRP A 230 -10.67 16.17 -6.13
C TRP A 230 -11.61 15.80 -7.26
N GLU A 231 -11.46 14.58 -7.79
CA GLU A 231 -12.38 13.95 -8.73
C GLU A 231 -13.06 12.77 -8.04
N THR A 232 -14.39 12.76 -8.05
CA THR A 232 -15.18 11.63 -7.56
C THR A 232 -15.04 10.45 -8.51
N ILE A 233 -14.77 9.28 -7.94
CA ILE A 233 -14.77 7.99 -8.64
C ILE A 233 -16.10 7.28 -8.31
N GLU A 234 -16.68 6.58 -9.29
CA GLU A 234 -17.92 5.80 -9.13
C GLU A 234 -17.73 4.59 -8.20
N GLU A 235 -17.58 4.84 -6.90
CA GLU A 235 -17.58 3.86 -5.82
C GLU A 235 -18.28 4.50 -4.61
N GLN A 236 -19.52 4.08 -4.34
CA GLN A 236 -20.30 4.56 -3.21
C GLN A 236 -20.09 3.69 -1.97
N SER A 237 -20.17 4.30 -0.79
CA SER A 237 -19.99 3.61 0.50
C SER A 237 -18.72 2.74 0.59
N PRO A 238 -17.50 3.24 0.27
CA PRO A 238 -16.28 2.46 0.37
C PRO A 238 -16.10 1.66 1.67
N VAL A 239 -15.49 0.48 1.54
CA VAL A 239 -15.18 -0.40 2.68
C VAL A 239 -14.05 0.18 3.51
N ILE A 240 -14.26 0.25 4.83
CA ILE A 240 -13.24 0.61 5.82
C ILE A 240 -12.65 -0.65 6.45
N ALA A 241 -13.47 -1.63 6.80
CA ALA A 241 -13.01 -2.90 7.36
C ALA A 241 -13.83 -4.07 6.83
N ALA A 242 -13.16 -5.19 6.56
CA ALA A 242 -13.82 -6.42 6.13
C ALA A 242 -13.06 -7.65 6.60
N VAL A 243 -13.76 -8.79 6.60
CA VAL A 243 -13.20 -10.09 6.97
C VAL A 243 -13.67 -11.18 6.02
N ARG A 244 -12.93 -12.30 6.01
CA ARG A 244 -13.26 -13.48 5.21
C ARG A 244 -12.68 -14.74 5.83
N ASP A 245 -13.39 -15.86 5.76
CA ASP A 245 -12.81 -17.19 5.99
C ASP A 245 -12.09 -17.70 4.73
N VAL A 246 -10.94 -18.35 4.92
CA VAL A 246 -10.14 -18.99 3.85
C VAL A 246 -9.70 -20.36 4.31
N GLU A 247 -10.37 -21.39 3.79
CA GLU A 247 -10.16 -22.79 4.21
C GLU A 247 -10.23 -22.94 5.74
N LYS A 248 -9.12 -23.21 6.42
CA LYS A 248 -9.08 -23.32 7.89
C LYS A 248 -8.78 -22.01 8.61
N GLY A 249 -8.30 -21.00 7.90
CA GLY A 249 -7.87 -19.71 8.44
C GLY A 249 -8.79 -18.55 8.09
N ARG A 250 -8.34 -17.34 8.39
CA ARG A 250 -9.10 -16.10 8.15
C ARG A 250 -8.24 -14.95 7.66
N LEU A 251 -8.90 -14.02 6.99
CA LEU A 251 -8.36 -12.75 6.56
C LEU A 251 -9.12 -11.58 7.20
N GLY A 252 -8.37 -10.52 7.51
CA GLY A 252 -8.92 -9.23 7.91
C GLY A 252 -8.25 -8.09 7.16
N VAL A 253 -9.02 -7.07 6.83
CA VAL A 253 -8.51 -5.84 6.21
C VAL A 253 -9.03 -4.61 6.93
N LEU A 254 -8.17 -3.59 7.04
CA LEU A 254 -8.52 -2.27 7.50
C LEU A 254 -7.91 -1.20 6.58
N SER A 255 -8.73 -0.26 6.10
CA SER A 255 -8.32 0.83 5.19
C SER A 255 -7.40 1.87 5.86
N PRO A 256 -7.71 2.40 7.06
CA PRO A 256 -6.89 3.42 7.68
C PRO A 256 -5.39 3.10 7.71
N CYS A 257 -4.61 4.07 7.23
CA CYS A 257 -3.15 4.05 7.25
C CYS A 257 -2.61 3.70 8.64
N HIS A 258 -1.50 2.95 8.66
CA HIS A 258 -0.80 2.53 9.88
C HIS A 258 -0.40 3.68 10.83
N TYR A 259 -0.30 4.92 10.37
CA TYR A 259 -0.11 6.09 11.25
C TYR A 259 -1.25 6.27 12.25
N TYR A 260 -2.50 6.04 11.83
CA TYR A 260 -3.68 6.18 12.70
C TYR A 260 -3.99 4.91 13.52
N THR A 261 -3.34 3.79 13.21
CA THR A 261 -3.68 2.48 13.80
C THR A 261 -2.55 1.82 14.56
N PHE A 262 -1.30 1.84 14.07
CA PHE A 262 -0.20 1.01 14.59
C PHE A 262 1.05 1.78 15.03
N THR A 263 1.53 2.73 14.23
CA THR A 263 2.88 3.30 14.45
C THR A 263 2.86 4.65 15.16
N LYS A 264 1.79 5.43 14.96
CA LYS A 264 1.64 6.78 15.53
C LYS A 264 0.21 7.11 16.02
N PRO A 265 -0.64 6.12 16.41
CA PRO A 265 -2.06 6.36 16.65
C PRO A 265 -2.35 7.37 17.77
N TYR A 266 -1.38 7.67 18.64
CA TYR A 266 -1.52 8.62 19.75
C TYR A 266 -0.54 9.80 19.68
N ASP A 267 0.18 9.95 18.56
CA ASP A 267 1.04 11.13 18.35
C ASP A 267 0.17 12.36 18.03
N ASP A 268 0.56 13.54 18.52
CA ASP A 268 0.00 14.82 18.06
C ASP A 268 1.08 15.60 17.29
N PRO A 269 1.25 15.33 15.98
CA PRO A 269 2.33 15.92 15.21
C PRO A 269 2.18 17.44 15.12
N LYS A 270 3.27 18.16 15.41
CA LYS A 270 3.31 19.62 15.33
C LYS A 270 2.92 20.08 13.92
N HIS A 271 1.92 20.95 13.83
CA HIS A 271 1.32 21.42 12.57
C HIS A 271 0.78 20.31 11.66
N GLY A 272 0.54 19.10 12.17
CA GLY A 272 -0.01 17.97 11.41
C GLY A 272 0.97 17.34 10.43
N TRP A 273 2.27 17.50 10.61
CA TRP A 273 3.28 16.94 9.71
C TRP A 273 4.10 15.83 10.38
N ILE A 274 4.24 14.72 9.67
CA ILE A 274 5.22 13.66 9.95
C ILE A 274 6.09 13.53 8.70
N ARG A 275 7.33 14.02 8.77
CA ARG A 275 8.22 14.13 7.60
C ARG A 275 7.51 14.92 6.48
N GLU A 276 7.36 14.33 5.30
CA GLU A 276 6.69 14.93 4.14
C GLU A 276 5.17 14.67 4.10
N SER A 277 4.61 14.03 5.13
CA SER A 277 3.19 13.66 5.18
C SER A 277 2.40 14.64 6.06
N HIS A 278 1.43 15.34 5.47
CA HIS A 278 0.42 16.09 6.22
C HIS A 278 -0.66 15.13 6.73
N THR A 279 -0.53 14.66 7.96
CA THR A 279 -1.46 13.71 8.58
C THR A 279 -2.63 14.37 9.30
N GLY A 280 -2.63 15.70 9.39
CA GLY A 280 -3.49 16.40 10.34
C GLY A 280 -3.27 15.92 11.77
N ARG A 281 -4.27 16.03 12.65
CA ARG A 281 -4.19 15.53 14.03
C ARG A 281 -4.38 14.00 14.05
N ILE A 282 -3.47 13.26 14.68
CA ILE A 282 -3.66 11.82 14.87
C ILE A 282 -4.29 11.57 16.23
N ASP A 283 -3.58 11.81 17.33
CA ASP A 283 -4.03 11.86 18.73
C ASP A 283 -5.25 11.00 19.08
N GLY A 284 -5.22 9.71 18.77
CA GLY A 284 -6.29 8.75 19.07
C GLY A 284 -7.59 8.94 18.30
N SER A 285 -7.61 9.75 17.24
CA SER A 285 -8.79 10.09 16.43
C SER A 285 -9.49 8.85 15.89
N PHE A 286 -8.76 7.96 15.20
CA PHE A 286 -9.31 6.67 14.78
C PHE A 286 -9.55 5.74 15.99
N MET A 287 -8.67 5.76 16.99
CA MET A 287 -8.63 4.71 18.03
C MET A 287 -9.74 4.81 19.07
N ASP A 288 -9.73 5.85 19.90
CA ASP A 288 -10.55 5.94 21.11
C ASP A 288 -11.10 7.35 21.35
N LYS A 289 -10.33 8.39 21.00
CA LYS A 289 -10.72 9.78 21.28
C LYS A 289 -11.78 10.27 20.30
N GLY A 290 -11.72 9.83 19.05
CA GLY A 290 -12.56 10.40 18.00
C GLY A 290 -12.19 11.87 17.72
N ILE A 291 -13.18 12.61 17.26
CA ILE A 291 -13.12 14.06 16.99
C ILE A 291 -14.35 14.72 17.63
N GLU A 292 -14.38 16.05 17.72
CA GLU A 292 -15.41 16.81 18.45
C GLU A 292 -16.84 16.30 18.21
N GLY A 293 -17.48 15.78 19.27
CA GLY A 293 -18.85 15.23 19.22
C GLY A 293 -18.97 13.82 18.62
N HIS A 294 -17.91 13.31 18.00
CA HIS A 294 -17.87 12.02 17.33
C HIS A 294 -16.81 11.09 17.96
N PRO A 295 -17.17 10.26 18.95
CA PRO A 295 -16.26 9.25 19.49
C PRO A 295 -15.89 8.22 18.40
N SER A 296 -14.77 7.52 18.59
CA SER A 296 -14.37 6.42 17.71
C SER A 296 -14.10 5.16 18.51
N ASP A 297 -14.56 4.03 18.00
CA ASP A 297 -14.36 2.69 18.55
C ASP A 297 -13.29 1.91 17.79
N GLY A 298 -12.37 2.57 17.07
CA GLY A 298 -11.38 1.91 16.21
C GLY A 298 -10.46 0.93 16.94
N ARG A 299 -10.04 1.23 18.19
CA ARG A 299 -9.25 0.29 18.99
C ARG A 299 -10.07 -0.96 19.36
N LYS A 300 -11.35 -0.78 19.68
CA LYS A 300 -12.27 -1.88 19.99
C LYS A 300 -12.46 -2.77 18.76
N LEU A 301 -12.68 -2.17 17.58
CA LEU A 301 -12.74 -2.89 16.31
C LEU A 301 -11.48 -3.72 16.07
N LEU A 302 -10.29 -3.14 16.23
CA LEU A 302 -9.01 -3.84 16.07
C LEU A 302 -8.88 -5.04 17.02
N ILE A 303 -9.17 -4.85 18.31
CA ILE A 303 -9.12 -5.92 19.32
C ILE A 303 -10.07 -7.06 18.96
N ASN A 304 -11.32 -6.72 18.61
CA ASN A 304 -12.33 -7.71 18.27
C ASN A 304 -11.98 -8.47 16.99
N MET A 305 -11.46 -7.78 15.97
CA MET A 305 -10.93 -8.41 14.75
C MET A 305 -9.78 -9.36 15.05
N PHE A 306 -8.79 -8.95 15.84
CA PHE A 306 -7.66 -9.81 16.20
C PHE A 306 -8.07 -11.06 16.97
N ARG A 307 -9.03 -10.93 17.90
CA ARG A 307 -9.57 -12.08 18.63
C ARG A 307 -10.32 -13.04 17.69
N TRP A 308 -11.17 -12.51 16.82
CA TRP A 308 -11.91 -13.31 15.85
C TRP A 308 -10.98 -14.02 14.85
N LEU A 309 -9.93 -13.35 14.39
CA LEU A 309 -8.92 -13.96 13.51
C LEU A 309 -8.21 -15.12 14.24
N ALA A 310 -7.73 -14.88 15.46
CA ALA A 310 -6.98 -15.85 16.24
C ALA A 310 -7.73 -17.16 16.56
N ASP A 311 -9.07 -17.15 16.54
CA ASP A 311 -9.87 -18.34 16.83
C ASP A 311 -9.62 -19.50 15.85
N THR A 312 -9.29 -19.21 14.60
CA THR A 312 -8.95 -20.27 13.62
C THR A 312 -7.65 -20.97 13.99
N ALA A 313 -6.62 -20.20 14.32
CA ALA A 313 -5.33 -20.73 14.73
C ALA A 313 -5.46 -21.59 16.00
N ARG A 314 -6.26 -21.16 16.98
CA ARG A 314 -6.50 -21.94 18.21
C ARG A 314 -7.11 -23.30 17.92
N LYS A 315 -8.08 -23.38 17.00
CA LYS A 315 -8.69 -24.66 16.59
C LYS A 315 -7.69 -25.62 15.95
N GLN A 316 -6.60 -25.11 15.39
CA GLN A 316 -5.51 -25.89 14.80
C GLN A 316 -4.29 -26.01 15.72
N ASN A 317 -4.39 -25.59 16.99
CA ASN A 317 -3.27 -25.55 17.95
C ASN A 317 -2.05 -24.73 17.47
N ILE A 318 -2.32 -23.69 16.69
CA ILE A 318 -1.35 -22.69 16.22
C ILE A 318 -1.36 -21.50 17.19
N GLY A 319 -0.21 -20.85 17.38
CA GLY A 319 -0.13 -19.61 18.16
C GLY A 319 0.53 -19.71 19.54
N GLN A 320 1.27 -20.80 19.81
CA GLN A 320 1.94 -21.08 21.09
C GLN A 320 3.26 -20.32 21.29
N TYR A 321 3.35 -19.06 20.86
CA TYR A 321 4.58 -18.27 20.92
C TYR A 321 5.16 -18.21 22.35
N ASP A 322 6.40 -18.66 22.45
CA ASP A 322 7.31 -18.44 23.56
C ASP A 322 8.62 -17.84 23.02
N ALA A 323 9.15 -16.82 23.69
CA ALA A 323 10.31 -16.08 23.19
C ALA A 323 11.59 -16.93 23.15
N GLN A 324 11.79 -17.83 24.13
CA GLN A 324 12.97 -18.68 24.19
C GLN A 324 12.91 -19.78 23.13
N GLN A 325 11.74 -20.44 23.00
CA GLN A 325 11.52 -21.45 21.97
C GLN A 325 11.63 -20.85 20.56
N TYR A 326 11.04 -19.67 20.35
CA TYR A 326 11.12 -18.98 19.06
C TYR A 326 12.56 -18.61 18.68
N ALA A 327 13.35 -18.10 19.63
CA ALA A 327 14.76 -17.78 19.41
C ALA A 327 15.64 -19.02 19.17
N ALA A 328 15.20 -20.19 19.62
CA ALA A 328 15.90 -21.47 19.42
C ALA A 328 15.52 -22.17 18.10
N LEU A 329 14.52 -21.67 17.35
CA LEU A 329 14.15 -22.24 16.06
C LEU A 329 15.32 -22.14 15.06
N PRO A 330 15.50 -23.13 14.16
CA PRO A 330 16.52 -23.06 13.13
C PRO A 330 16.36 -21.80 12.28
N LYS A 331 17.45 -21.06 12.10
CA LYS A 331 17.46 -19.87 11.24
C LYS A 331 17.15 -20.30 9.80
N PRO A 332 16.10 -19.75 9.16
CA PRO A 332 15.77 -20.13 7.79
C PRO A 332 16.84 -19.64 6.81
N GLU A 333 17.02 -20.40 5.73
CA GLU A 333 17.87 -19.99 4.62
C GLU A 333 17.20 -18.92 3.76
N ASN A 334 18.02 -18.10 3.13
CA ASN A 334 17.57 -17.14 2.13
C ASN A 334 16.90 -17.82 0.95
N ALA A 335 15.94 -17.15 0.34
CA ALA A 335 15.29 -17.62 -0.88
C ALA A 335 16.32 -17.81 -2.01
N PRO A 336 16.21 -18.90 -2.80
CA PRO A 336 17.05 -19.10 -3.97
C PRO A 336 16.99 -17.88 -4.87
N THR A 337 18.15 -17.27 -5.10
CA THR A 337 18.28 -16.07 -5.93
C THR A 337 19.28 -16.36 -7.04
N PRO A 338 18.97 -16.03 -8.30
CA PRO A 338 19.92 -16.22 -9.39
C PRO A 338 21.24 -15.49 -9.13
N ASP A 339 22.36 -16.22 -9.21
CA ASP A 339 23.69 -15.68 -8.87
C ASP A 339 24.05 -14.42 -9.66
N PHE A 340 23.64 -14.33 -10.93
CA PHE A 340 23.91 -13.18 -11.77
C PHE A 340 23.25 -11.87 -11.27
N LEU A 341 22.17 -11.96 -10.48
CA LEU A 341 21.54 -10.81 -9.85
C LEU A 341 22.22 -10.41 -8.52
N LEU A 342 22.91 -11.36 -7.87
CA LEU A 342 23.66 -11.10 -6.63
C LEU A 342 25.09 -10.61 -6.90
N HIS A 343 25.65 -10.98 -8.04
CA HIS A 343 27.04 -10.80 -8.41
C HIS A 343 27.16 -10.27 -9.84
N TRP A 344 26.67 -9.04 -10.05
CA TRP A 344 26.83 -8.36 -11.33
C TRP A 344 28.32 -8.10 -11.61
N ASP A 345 28.91 -8.95 -12.44
CA ASP A 345 30.29 -8.84 -12.93
C ASP A 345 30.23 -8.90 -14.45
N THR A 346 30.41 -7.73 -15.09
CA THR A 346 30.36 -7.57 -16.55
C THR A 346 31.48 -8.32 -17.28
N GLN A 347 32.50 -8.79 -16.57
CA GLN A 347 33.62 -9.55 -17.14
C GLN A 347 33.46 -11.07 -16.93
N LYS A 348 32.90 -11.51 -15.80
CA LYS A 348 32.81 -12.95 -15.45
C LYS A 348 31.47 -13.60 -15.74
N ASN A 349 30.38 -12.85 -15.66
CA ASN A 349 29.04 -13.39 -15.89
C ASN A 349 28.13 -12.38 -16.60
N PRO A 350 28.49 -11.95 -17.82
CA PRO A 350 27.71 -10.98 -18.56
C PRO A 350 26.40 -11.63 -19.06
N ASN A 351 25.35 -11.56 -18.24
CA ASN A 351 24.01 -11.94 -18.66
C ASN A 351 23.39 -10.80 -19.49
N TRP A 352 23.92 -10.60 -20.70
CA TRP A 352 23.45 -9.57 -21.63
C TRP A 352 22.09 -9.97 -22.20
N HIS A 353 21.07 -9.15 -21.92
CA HIS A 353 19.77 -9.26 -22.56
C HIS A 353 19.72 -8.30 -23.74
N LYS A 354 19.41 -8.81 -24.93
CA LYS A 354 19.12 -7.95 -26.08
C LYS A 354 17.77 -7.29 -25.87
N MET A 355 17.75 -5.97 -25.96
CA MET A 355 16.55 -5.15 -25.75
C MET A 355 16.28 -4.34 -27.02
N PHE A 356 15.01 -4.27 -27.42
CA PHE A 356 14.56 -3.37 -28.47
C PHE A 356 13.59 -2.34 -27.90
N VAL A 357 13.81 -1.06 -28.21
CA VAL A 357 12.96 0.05 -27.77
C VAL A 357 12.57 0.85 -29.00
N GLY A 358 11.28 1.06 -29.23
CA GLY A 358 10.82 1.90 -30.33
C GLY A 358 9.71 1.32 -31.21
N ALA A 359 9.21 0.11 -30.92
CA ALA A 359 8.16 -0.49 -31.74
C ALA A 359 6.84 0.26 -31.55
N ARG A 360 6.06 0.43 -32.63
CA ARG A 360 4.73 1.08 -32.59
C ARG A 360 3.72 0.15 -33.21
N SER A 361 2.57 0.00 -32.58
CA SER A 361 1.51 -0.90 -33.01
C SER A 361 0.29 -0.15 -33.52
N GLN A 362 -0.73 -0.92 -33.85
CA GLN A 362 -2.05 -0.42 -34.22
C GLN A 362 -2.77 0.39 -33.13
N PHE A 363 -2.22 0.47 -31.91
CA PHE A 363 -2.78 1.28 -30.82
C PHE A 363 -2.48 2.79 -31.00
N SER A 364 -1.52 3.17 -31.85
CA SER A 364 -1.32 4.55 -32.31
C SER A 364 -1.31 4.66 -33.83
N ASP A 365 -0.14 4.56 -34.42
CA ASP A 365 0.20 4.87 -35.82
C ASP A 365 1.11 3.82 -36.44
N GLY A 366 1.39 2.74 -35.71
CA GLY A 366 1.99 1.54 -36.24
C GLY A 366 0.96 0.68 -36.98
N THR A 367 1.47 -0.23 -37.81
CA THR A 367 0.62 -1.10 -38.64
C THR A 367 0.57 -2.54 -38.13
N GLY A 368 1.48 -2.93 -37.23
CA GLY A 368 1.54 -4.28 -36.65
C GLY A 368 0.77 -4.41 -35.33
N THR A 369 0.42 -5.64 -35.00
CA THR A 369 -0.09 -6.02 -33.67
C THR A 369 1.04 -6.27 -32.68
N ILE A 370 0.76 -6.14 -31.38
CA ILE A 370 1.73 -6.47 -30.31
C ILE A 370 2.26 -7.90 -30.43
N ALA A 371 1.38 -8.86 -30.73
CA ALA A 371 1.76 -10.27 -30.89
C ALA A 371 2.71 -10.50 -32.08
N GLN A 372 2.53 -9.78 -33.20
CA GLN A 372 3.45 -9.84 -34.33
C GLN A 372 4.84 -9.30 -33.97
N TYR A 373 4.90 -8.16 -33.27
CA TYR A 373 6.18 -7.63 -32.80
C TYR A 373 6.86 -8.54 -31.78
N ALA A 374 6.10 -9.12 -30.85
CA ALA A 374 6.62 -10.07 -29.88
C ALA A 374 7.21 -11.32 -30.57
N LYS A 375 6.52 -11.86 -31.58
CA LYS A 375 7.04 -12.96 -32.40
C LYS A 375 8.34 -12.57 -33.12
N ALA A 376 8.37 -11.42 -33.78
CA ALA A 376 9.56 -10.94 -34.47
C ALA A 376 10.74 -10.72 -33.51
N ALA A 377 10.47 -10.20 -32.31
CA ALA A 377 11.47 -10.04 -31.25
C ALA A 377 12.06 -11.39 -30.82
N LYS A 378 11.22 -12.41 -30.59
CA LYS A 378 11.68 -13.78 -30.30
C LYS A 378 12.55 -14.34 -31.42
N ASP A 379 12.08 -14.24 -32.66
CA ASP A 379 12.81 -14.73 -33.83
C ASP A 379 14.18 -14.04 -33.99
N ALA A 380 14.31 -12.79 -33.54
CA ALA A 380 15.55 -12.01 -33.53
C ALA A 380 16.43 -12.23 -32.27
N GLY A 381 16.00 -13.05 -31.31
CA GLY A 381 16.70 -13.28 -30.04
C GLY A 381 16.70 -12.05 -29.12
N ILE A 382 15.67 -11.19 -29.23
CA ILE A 382 15.43 -10.06 -28.33
C ILE A 382 14.68 -10.59 -27.10
N GLY A 383 15.28 -10.43 -25.92
CA GLY A 383 14.68 -10.86 -24.65
C GLY A 383 13.71 -9.82 -24.05
N MET A 384 13.78 -8.56 -24.48
CA MET A 384 12.88 -7.51 -24.02
C MET A 384 12.49 -6.54 -25.15
N LEU A 385 11.20 -6.32 -25.32
CA LEU A 385 10.62 -5.43 -26.31
C LEU A 385 9.85 -4.31 -25.60
N TYR A 386 10.26 -3.07 -25.80
CA TYR A 386 9.51 -1.89 -25.38
C TYR A 386 8.76 -1.29 -26.57
N MET A 387 7.45 -1.34 -26.47
CA MET A 387 6.54 -0.61 -27.32
C MET A 387 6.57 0.89 -26.94
N THR A 388 6.42 1.79 -27.91
CA THR A 388 6.52 3.24 -27.72
C THR A 388 5.48 3.93 -28.60
N GLU A 389 4.20 3.66 -28.31
CA GLU A 389 3.08 4.24 -29.08
C GLU A 389 3.17 5.77 -29.10
N THR A 390 2.88 6.37 -30.26
CA THR A 390 2.86 7.82 -30.45
C THR A 390 1.72 8.40 -29.62
N PHE A 391 2.05 9.18 -28.59
CA PHE A 391 1.07 9.69 -27.63
C PHE A 391 -0.03 10.53 -28.30
N GLU A 392 0.35 11.30 -29.32
CA GLU A 392 -0.56 12.14 -30.09
C GLU A 392 -1.65 11.33 -30.83
N HIS A 393 -1.39 10.06 -31.14
CA HIS A 393 -2.28 9.17 -31.89
C HIS A 393 -2.90 8.07 -31.02
N PHE A 394 -2.50 7.97 -29.75
CA PHE A 394 -3.02 6.98 -28.83
C PHE A 394 -4.38 7.42 -28.25
N ASP A 395 -5.34 6.50 -28.15
CA ASP A 395 -6.59 6.71 -27.41
C ASP A 395 -6.39 6.32 -25.94
N PRO A 396 -6.45 7.26 -24.98
CA PRO A 396 -6.28 6.97 -23.55
C PRO A 396 -7.20 5.86 -23.03
N LYS A 397 -8.39 5.69 -23.62
CA LYS A 397 -9.35 4.64 -23.23
C LYS A 397 -8.84 3.23 -23.52
N GLN A 398 -7.88 3.10 -24.43
CA GLN A 398 -7.28 1.81 -24.78
C GLN A 398 -6.07 1.45 -23.91
N TRP A 399 -5.68 2.29 -22.94
CA TRP A 399 -4.49 2.06 -22.12
C TRP A 399 -4.45 0.68 -21.47
N ASP A 400 -5.52 0.26 -20.80
CA ASP A 400 -5.55 -1.05 -20.14
C ASP A 400 -5.58 -2.21 -21.14
N THR A 401 -6.25 -2.03 -22.29
CA THR A 401 -6.27 -3.04 -23.36
C THR A 401 -4.89 -3.21 -23.98
N TYR A 402 -4.17 -2.11 -24.23
CA TYR A 402 -2.82 -2.09 -24.76
C TYR A 402 -1.81 -2.75 -23.78
N ARG A 403 -1.88 -2.40 -22.49
CA ARG A 403 -1.05 -3.05 -21.46
C ARG A 403 -1.33 -4.55 -21.37
N GLN A 404 -2.60 -4.95 -21.40
CA GLN A 404 -2.98 -6.36 -21.38
C GLN A 404 -2.44 -7.10 -22.62
N ALA A 405 -2.52 -6.50 -23.82
CA ALA A 405 -1.95 -7.08 -25.03
C ALA A 405 -0.43 -7.28 -24.94
N CYS A 406 0.30 -6.36 -24.28
CA CYS A 406 1.73 -6.52 -23.99
C CYS A 406 1.98 -7.67 -23.00
N ALA A 407 1.18 -7.75 -21.93
CA ALA A 407 1.28 -8.84 -20.95
C ALA A 407 1.00 -10.20 -21.58
N ASP A 408 -0.03 -10.32 -22.42
CA ASP A 408 -0.42 -11.56 -23.11
C ASP A 408 0.62 -12.01 -24.15
N ALA A 409 1.34 -11.04 -24.74
CA ALA A 409 2.42 -11.33 -25.69
C ALA A 409 3.76 -11.67 -25.02
N SER A 410 3.86 -11.49 -23.70
CA SER A 410 5.05 -11.80 -22.91
C SER A 410 5.08 -13.27 -22.47
N ASP A 411 6.27 -13.86 -22.44
CA ASP A 411 6.51 -15.20 -21.89
C ASP A 411 7.92 -15.30 -21.27
N ASP A 412 8.43 -16.50 -21.07
CA ASP A 412 9.75 -16.72 -20.47
C ASP A 412 10.92 -16.40 -21.43
N THR A 413 10.64 -16.21 -22.72
CA THR A 413 11.65 -15.90 -23.76
C THR A 413 11.70 -14.42 -24.12
N VAL A 414 10.54 -13.74 -24.15
CA VAL A 414 10.46 -12.30 -24.39
C VAL A 414 9.53 -11.65 -23.38
N LYS A 415 9.97 -10.53 -22.80
CA LYS A 415 9.09 -9.62 -22.06
C LYS A 415 8.72 -8.43 -22.94
N VAL A 416 7.43 -8.22 -23.15
CA VAL A 416 6.89 -7.11 -23.94
C VAL A 416 6.31 -6.08 -22.98
N MET A 417 6.84 -4.87 -23.02
CA MET A 417 6.52 -3.79 -22.10
C MET A 417 5.81 -2.67 -22.86
N ALA A 418 4.67 -2.24 -22.31
CA ALA A 418 3.95 -1.09 -22.80
C ALA A 418 4.76 0.19 -22.56
N GLY A 419 4.77 1.09 -23.54
CA GLY A 419 5.35 2.42 -23.39
C GLY A 419 4.73 3.43 -24.35
N LEU A 420 5.02 4.70 -24.08
CA LEU A 420 4.55 5.87 -24.82
C LEU A 420 5.72 6.77 -25.19
N ASP A 421 5.69 7.31 -26.40
CA ASP A 421 6.58 8.37 -26.86
C ASP A 421 5.82 9.70 -26.82
N ILE A 422 6.10 10.55 -25.83
CA ILE A 422 5.26 11.68 -25.45
C ILE A 422 5.98 13.01 -25.70
N PRO A 423 5.39 13.95 -26.46
CA PRO A 423 5.98 15.29 -26.64
C PRO A 423 5.68 16.22 -25.46
N ASP A 424 6.43 17.31 -25.35
CA ASP A 424 6.02 18.51 -24.61
C ASP A 424 5.84 19.73 -25.55
N PRO A 425 5.24 20.84 -25.08
CA PRO A 425 5.07 22.06 -25.87
C PRO A 425 6.36 22.74 -26.34
N TYR A 426 7.52 22.33 -25.83
CA TYR A 426 8.83 22.89 -26.17
C TYR A 426 9.56 22.06 -27.23
N GLY A 427 8.90 21.02 -27.76
CA GLY A 427 9.44 20.15 -28.80
C GLY A 427 10.36 19.04 -28.27
N ASN A 428 10.43 18.82 -26.95
CA ASN A 428 11.12 17.66 -26.40
C ASN A 428 10.23 16.43 -26.48
N ARG A 429 10.84 15.24 -26.39
CA ARG A 429 10.10 13.98 -26.26
C ARG A 429 10.59 13.16 -25.08
N TYR A 430 9.68 12.39 -24.50
CA TYR A 430 9.94 11.53 -23.37
C TYR A 430 9.42 10.14 -23.69
N LEU A 431 10.22 9.11 -23.42
CA LEU A 431 9.72 7.75 -23.36
C LEU A 431 9.21 7.51 -21.94
N LEU A 432 7.95 7.13 -21.80
CA LEU A 432 7.39 6.59 -20.57
C LEU A 432 7.20 5.09 -20.78
N LEU A 433 8.13 4.30 -20.24
CA LEU A 433 8.20 2.85 -20.45
C LEU A 433 7.72 2.10 -19.22
N ASN A 434 6.98 1.01 -19.40
CA ASN A 434 6.46 0.14 -18.35
C ASN A 434 5.64 0.86 -17.26
N SER A 435 4.99 1.97 -17.60
CA SER A 435 4.09 2.62 -16.66
C SER A 435 2.83 1.76 -16.44
N PRO A 436 2.32 1.65 -15.19
CA PRO A 436 1.05 1.04 -14.93
C PRO A 436 -0.13 2.01 -15.13
N ILE A 437 0.13 3.32 -15.20
CA ILE A 437 -0.89 4.36 -15.33
C ILE A 437 -0.67 5.23 -16.56
N PHE A 438 -1.77 5.76 -17.10
CA PHE A 438 -1.72 6.75 -18.17
C PHE A 438 -1.56 8.16 -17.56
N PRO A 439 -0.86 9.09 -18.24
CA PRO A 439 -0.80 10.50 -17.82
C PRO A 439 -2.19 11.12 -17.62
N GLN A 440 -2.38 11.82 -16.51
CA GLN A 440 -3.69 12.38 -16.16
C GLN A 440 -3.97 13.70 -16.89
N PRO A 441 -5.24 14.06 -17.15
CA PRO A 441 -5.58 15.26 -17.92
C PRO A 441 -4.93 16.55 -17.41
N PHE A 442 -4.79 16.73 -16.09
CA PHE A 442 -4.17 17.94 -15.51
C PHE A 442 -2.65 18.05 -15.77
N MET A 443 -2.01 16.95 -16.19
CA MET A 443 -0.60 16.89 -16.56
C MET A 443 -0.39 17.26 -18.04
N LEU A 444 -1.46 17.24 -18.83
CA LEU A 444 -1.43 17.39 -20.28
C LEU A 444 -1.81 18.80 -20.72
N THR A 445 -1.49 19.11 -21.97
CA THR A 445 -2.05 20.26 -22.69
C THR A 445 -3.57 20.17 -22.80
N ALA A 446 -4.24 21.28 -23.09
CA ALA A 446 -5.71 21.34 -23.15
C ALA A 446 -6.31 20.39 -24.20
N ASP A 447 -5.58 20.07 -25.27
CA ASP A 447 -5.97 19.08 -26.29
C ASP A 447 -5.64 17.62 -25.89
N GLY A 448 -4.95 17.41 -24.76
CA GLY A 448 -4.54 16.11 -24.27
C GLY A 448 -3.41 15.45 -25.08
N LYS A 449 -2.69 16.20 -25.92
CA LYS A 449 -1.71 15.64 -26.88
C LYS A 449 -0.25 15.80 -26.49
N ALA A 450 0.08 16.58 -25.45
CA ALA A 450 1.44 16.75 -24.98
C ALA A 450 1.52 16.88 -23.45
N MET A 451 2.69 16.59 -22.87
CA MET A 451 2.97 16.77 -21.44
C MET A 451 3.23 18.25 -21.13
N LEU A 452 2.27 18.88 -20.45
CA LEU A 452 2.44 20.24 -19.94
C LEU A 452 3.27 20.26 -18.65
N LYS A 453 3.12 19.24 -17.81
CA LYS A 453 3.80 19.13 -16.50
C LYS A 453 4.82 17.98 -16.50
N SER A 454 5.88 18.09 -17.29
CA SER A 454 6.90 17.04 -17.48
C SER A 454 7.56 16.56 -16.18
N HIS A 455 7.68 17.41 -15.15
CA HIS A 455 8.20 17.03 -13.83
C HIS A 455 7.39 15.91 -13.13
N TYR A 456 6.12 15.72 -13.46
CA TYR A 456 5.32 14.61 -12.92
C TYR A 456 5.80 13.25 -13.42
N LEU A 457 6.41 13.18 -14.62
CA LEU A 457 6.92 11.92 -15.17
C LEU A 457 7.91 11.23 -14.23
N ALA A 458 8.75 12.00 -13.52
CA ALA A 458 9.74 11.46 -12.59
C ALA A 458 9.19 11.08 -11.20
N LEU A 459 7.98 11.53 -10.84
CA LEU A 459 7.49 11.48 -9.46
C LEU A 459 6.22 10.64 -9.28
N THR A 460 5.37 10.54 -10.31
CA THR A 460 4.02 9.94 -10.14
C THR A 460 3.79 8.66 -10.94
N PHE A 461 4.79 8.13 -11.63
CA PHE A 461 4.66 6.94 -12.48
C PHE A 461 5.44 5.75 -11.89
N PRO A 462 4.84 4.98 -10.97
CA PRO A 462 5.55 3.90 -10.28
C PRO A 462 5.93 2.80 -11.26
N ASN A 463 7.11 2.19 -11.09
CA ASN A 463 7.69 1.20 -12.01
C ASN A 463 7.95 1.69 -13.44
N GLY A 464 7.62 2.94 -13.76
CA GLY A 464 7.90 3.55 -15.04
C GLY A 464 9.38 3.89 -15.17
N ILE A 465 9.94 3.64 -16.35
CA ILE A 465 11.24 4.17 -16.76
C ILE A 465 10.96 5.38 -17.63
N VAL A 466 11.44 6.54 -17.22
CA VAL A 466 11.29 7.78 -17.99
C VAL A 466 12.62 8.17 -18.60
N ILE A 467 12.63 8.38 -19.92
CA ILE A 467 13.81 8.75 -20.67
C ILE A 467 13.49 10.02 -21.45
N ALA A 468 14.19 11.11 -21.18
CA ALA A 468 14.20 12.26 -22.08
C ALA A 468 14.98 11.88 -23.35
N HIS A 469 14.35 11.94 -24.52
CA HIS A 469 14.99 11.61 -25.80
C HIS A 469 14.69 12.67 -26.85
N ARG A 470 15.64 12.90 -27.78
CA ARG A 470 15.57 13.95 -28.81
C ARG A 470 15.28 15.35 -28.23
N PRO A 471 16.12 15.89 -27.33
CA PRO A 471 15.99 17.29 -26.94
C PRO A 471 16.19 18.18 -28.18
N SER A 472 15.25 19.07 -28.45
CA SER A 472 15.11 19.79 -29.74
C SER A 472 16.13 20.90 -29.97
N THR A 473 17.28 20.90 -29.28
CA THR A 473 18.36 21.93 -29.24
C THR A 473 18.15 23.11 -28.28
N SER A 474 17.00 23.23 -27.61
CA SER A 474 16.90 24.10 -26.43
C SER A 474 17.48 23.38 -25.21
N PRO A 475 18.37 24.00 -24.40
CA PRO A 475 18.70 23.42 -23.10
C PRO A 475 17.40 23.23 -22.34
N LEU A 476 17.12 22.00 -21.92
CA LEU A 476 16.04 21.73 -20.97
C LEU A 476 16.32 22.63 -19.76
N PRO A 477 15.42 23.57 -19.40
CA PRO A 477 15.59 24.38 -18.20
C PRO A 477 15.92 23.46 -17.04
N GLU A 478 17.00 23.75 -16.30
CA GLU A 478 17.50 22.86 -15.25
C GLU A 478 16.44 22.59 -14.17
N GLU A 479 15.50 23.51 -14.01
CA GLU A 479 14.34 23.42 -13.14
C GLU A 479 13.38 22.27 -13.54
N LEU A 480 13.37 21.88 -14.83
CA LEU A 480 12.60 20.74 -15.35
C LEU A 480 13.34 19.40 -15.23
N LEU A 481 14.64 19.41 -14.91
CA LEU A 481 15.48 18.20 -14.77
C LEU A 481 15.58 17.69 -13.33
N LYS A 482 14.97 18.39 -12.37
CA LYS A 482 14.92 17.94 -10.98
C LYS A 482 14.30 16.54 -10.93
N HIS A 483 15.00 15.58 -10.33
CA HIS A 483 14.63 14.16 -10.17
C HIS A 483 14.88 13.20 -11.36
N PHE A 484 15.43 13.66 -12.49
CA PHE A 484 15.83 12.73 -13.56
C PHE A 484 17.23 12.16 -13.33
N GLN A 485 17.39 10.84 -13.51
CA GLN A 485 18.70 10.18 -13.60
C GLN A 485 19.05 10.05 -15.09
N GLY A 486 20.13 10.69 -15.53
CA GLY A 486 20.49 10.78 -16.94
C GLY A 486 21.00 9.44 -17.51
N ILE A 487 20.48 9.06 -18.69
CA ILE A 487 21.04 7.98 -19.52
C ILE A 487 21.57 8.63 -20.80
N SER A 488 22.86 8.45 -21.10
CA SER A 488 23.42 8.81 -22.39
C SER A 488 23.11 7.72 -23.42
N VAL A 489 22.36 8.07 -24.47
CA VAL A 489 22.04 7.16 -25.57
C VAL A 489 22.95 7.48 -26.76
N PHE A 490 23.69 6.47 -27.23
CA PHE A 490 24.43 6.53 -28.48
C PHE A 490 23.55 5.95 -29.58
N THR A 491 23.20 6.74 -30.58
CA THR A 491 22.53 6.26 -31.80
C THR A 491 23.58 6.07 -32.89
N TYR A 492 23.47 4.99 -33.66
CA TYR A 492 24.27 4.79 -34.86
C TYR A 492 23.62 5.58 -36.00
N ARG A 493 24.45 6.27 -36.79
CA ARG A 493 24.01 7.21 -37.83
C ARG A 493 23.26 6.55 -39.00
N ASP A 494 23.34 5.22 -39.12
CA ASP A 494 22.84 4.41 -40.24
C ASP A 494 22.07 3.15 -39.78
N GLY A 495 21.35 3.22 -38.64
CA GLY A 495 20.57 2.11 -38.08
C GLY A 495 19.13 2.04 -38.57
#